data_AF-A0A371DZY2-F1
#
_entry.id   AF-A0A371DZY2-F1
#
_cell.length_a   1.000
_cell.length_b   1.000
_cell.length_c   1.000
_cell.angle_alpha   90.00
_cell.angle_beta   90.00
_cell.angle_gamma   90.00
#
_symmetry.space_group_name_H-M   'P 1'
#
loop_
_entity.id
_entity.type
_entity.pdbx_description
1 polymer ?
#
loop_
_entity_poly.entity_id
_entity_poly.type
_entity_poly.pdbx_seq_one_letter_code
_entity_poly.pdbx_strand_id
1 'polypeptide(L)'
;MTVVCMQVLGYGWAGLLIKYVVKPAHMWWPSTLVQVSLFRALHEKDEHRISRIKFFFFAQLCSLSWYTIPGFVFTTLTNISWVCWIFPKSVTAQQIGSGMKGLGLGALTLDWVAVASFLFSPLISPFFVIVNVFVGYATVVYVVIPIAYWGFNLYNANRFPIFSSHLFTAQGQKYNISAIVDDKFELNVADYEKQGKIHLSVFFALTYGFGFATIASTLTHVVCFYGREIMERYRASFIGREDIHTKLMKRYREIPSWWFHSLLVVTLVVSLALCIFLNDQVQMPWWGLLFAGVIAFGFTLPISIITATTNQTPGLNIVTEYVFGLIYPGRPIANVCFKTYGYISMAQAVSFLSDFKLGHYMKIPPRSMFLVQFIGTMLAGTINVGVAWWLLNSIKNICNDDLLPADSPWTCPGDRVFFDASVIWGLVGPKRIFGSQGNYSAMN
;
A
#
# COMPACT_ATOMS: atom_id res chain seq x y z
N MET A 1 12.56 -15.26 7.91
CA MET A 1 12.79 -15.95 6.61
C MET A 1 11.72 -15.59 5.59
N THR A 2 10.44 -15.70 5.92
CA THR A 2 9.31 -15.37 5.03
C THR A 2 9.38 -13.95 4.43
N VAL A 3 9.68 -12.93 5.27
CA VAL A 3 9.86 -11.53 4.81
C VAL A 3 10.94 -11.43 3.73
N VAL A 4 12.09 -12.07 3.95
CA VAL A 4 13.21 -12.07 3.02
C VAL A 4 12.82 -12.75 1.70
N CYS A 5 12.14 -13.89 1.75
CA CYS A 5 11.68 -14.60 0.56
C CYS A 5 10.73 -13.74 -0.29
N MET A 6 9.77 -13.05 0.34
CA MET A 6 8.81 -12.17 -0.36
C MET A 6 9.50 -11.01 -1.08
N GLN A 7 10.47 -10.38 -0.42
CA GLN A 7 11.21 -9.24 -0.99
C GLN A 7 12.08 -9.68 -2.17
N VAL A 8 12.80 -10.80 -2.05
CA VAL A 8 13.70 -11.28 -3.12
C VAL A 8 12.92 -11.86 -4.29
N LEU A 9 11.75 -12.45 -4.05
CA LEU A 9 10.85 -12.92 -5.10
C LEU A 9 10.43 -11.75 -6.01
N GLY A 10 10.21 -10.55 -5.44
CA GLY A 10 10.03 -9.30 -6.17
C GLY A 10 11.14 -8.98 -7.18
N TYR A 11 12.40 -9.23 -6.81
CA TYR A 11 13.56 -8.95 -7.67
C TYR A 11 13.62 -9.87 -8.88
N GLY A 12 13.18 -11.12 -8.72
CA GLY A 12 13.08 -12.09 -9.81
C GLY A 12 12.17 -11.58 -10.93
N TRP A 13 10.97 -11.09 -10.59
CA TRP A 13 10.04 -10.53 -11.57
C TRP A 13 10.56 -9.23 -12.18
N ALA A 14 11.13 -8.34 -11.36
CA ALA A 14 11.62 -7.04 -11.80
C ALA A 14 12.69 -7.18 -12.88
N GLY A 15 13.60 -8.15 -12.74
CA GLY A 15 14.66 -8.42 -13.73
C GLY A 15 14.15 -8.64 -15.15
N LEU A 16 13.00 -9.31 -15.29
CA LEU A 16 12.35 -9.57 -16.59
C LEU A 16 11.73 -8.30 -17.19
N LEU A 17 11.43 -7.31 -16.35
CA LEU A 17 10.69 -6.11 -16.71
C LEU A 17 11.58 -4.86 -16.92
N ILE A 18 12.86 -4.90 -16.52
CA ILE A 18 13.82 -3.79 -16.69
C ILE A 18 13.83 -3.26 -18.14
N LYS A 19 13.82 -4.16 -19.13
CA LYS A 19 13.84 -3.78 -20.56
C LYS A 19 12.62 -2.93 -20.95
N TYR A 20 11.46 -3.20 -20.36
CA TYR A 20 10.20 -2.55 -20.70
C TYR A 20 9.97 -1.27 -19.91
N VAL A 21 10.45 -1.20 -18.66
CA VAL A 21 10.08 -0.11 -17.75
C VAL A 21 11.20 0.90 -17.48
N VAL A 22 12.45 0.48 -17.59
CA VAL A 22 13.62 1.32 -17.24
C VAL A 22 14.24 1.96 -18.48
N LYS A 23 14.47 1.17 -19.53
CA LYS A 23 15.17 1.62 -20.76
C LYS A 23 14.41 2.69 -21.56
N PRO A 24 13.06 2.68 -21.67
CA PRO A 24 12.35 3.69 -22.43
C PRO A 24 12.39 5.10 -21.79
N ALA A 25 12.56 6.14 -22.61
CA ALA A 25 12.60 7.54 -22.17
C ALA A 25 11.25 8.06 -21.64
N HIS A 26 10.14 7.57 -22.19
CA HIS A 26 8.79 8.01 -21.82
C HIS A 26 8.40 7.62 -20.38
N MET A 27 9.06 6.60 -19.83
CA MET A 27 8.89 6.21 -18.43
C MET A 27 9.86 7.00 -17.57
N TRP A 28 9.40 8.17 -17.17
CA TRP A 28 10.21 9.18 -16.47
C TRP A 28 10.37 8.97 -14.96
N TRP A 29 9.45 8.27 -14.29
CA TRP A 29 9.45 8.00 -12.84
C TRP A 29 9.60 9.28 -11.98
N PRO A 30 8.51 10.00 -11.70
CA PRO A 30 8.57 11.32 -11.05
C PRO A 30 9.30 11.32 -9.69
N SER A 31 9.06 10.33 -8.83
CA SER A 31 9.75 10.19 -7.54
C SER A 31 11.26 10.04 -7.69
N THR A 32 11.70 9.26 -8.69
CA THR A 32 13.11 9.09 -9.01
C THR A 32 13.76 10.40 -9.48
N LEU A 33 13.05 11.22 -10.27
CA LEU A 33 13.59 12.50 -10.75
C LEU A 33 13.90 13.47 -9.61
N VAL A 34 13.08 13.49 -8.56
CA VAL A 34 13.32 14.31 -7.37
C VAL A 34 14.60 13.85 -6.66
N GLN A 35 14.82 12.54 -6.52
CA GLN A 35 16.06 11.99 -5.97
C GLN A 35 17.28 12.32 -6.85
N VAL A 36 17.16 12.21 -8.18
CA VAL A 36 18.23 12.60 -9.12
C VAL A 36 18.60 14.06 -8.96
N SER A 37 17.60 14.95 -8.86
CA SER A 37 17.82 16.39 -8.65
C SER A 37 18.59 16.66 -7.37
N LEU A 38 18.21 15.99 -6.27
CA LEU A 38 18.92 16.09 -4.99
C LEU A 38 20.38 15.62 -5.11
N PHE A 39 20.61 14.44 -5.67
CA PHE A 39 21.98 13.91 -5.79
C PHE A 39 22.86 14.75 -6.72
N ARG A 40 22.30 15.28 -7.81
CA ARG A 40 23.03 16.20 -8.70
C ARG A 40 23.37 17.50 -7.99
N ALA A 41 22.44 18.09 -7.23
CA ALA A 41 22.71 19.30 -6.47
C ALA A 41 23.83 19.13 -5.42
N LEU A 42 24.04 17.91 -4.92
CA LEU A 42 25.14 17.59 -4.00
C LEU A 42 26.49 17.33 -4.69
N HIS A 43 26.49 16.81 -5.92
CA HIS A 43 27.71 16.38 -6.62
C HIS A 43 28.21 17.38 -7.68
N GLU A 44 27.33 18.16 -8.29
CA GLU A 44 27.71 19.17 -9.29
C GLU A 44 28.26 20.42 -8.60
N LYS A 45 29.43 20.89 -9.03
CA LYS A 45 29.99 22.17 -8.56
C LYS A 45 29.21 23.31 -9.20
N ASP A 46 28.60 24.14 -8.36
CA ASP A 46 27.73 25.23 -8.79
C ASP A 46 28.46 26.57 -8.68
N GLU A 47 28.55 27.33 -9.79
CA GLU A 47 29.19 28.66 -9.85
C GLU A 47 28.23 29.81 -9.45
N HIS A 48 27.01 29.50 -9.03
CA HIS A 48 25.97 30.50 -8.71
C HIS A 48 26.12 31.14 -7.31
N ARG A 49 25.67 32.41 -7.18
CA ARG A 49 25.80 33.30 -6.00
C ARG A 49 25.27 32.73 -4.67
N ILE A 50 24.27 31.85 -4.71
CA ILE A 50 23.90 31.00 -3.57
C ILE A 50 24.07 29.56 -4.06
N SER A 51 25.10 28.89 -3.58
CA SER A 51 25.30 27.45 -3.85
C SER A 51 24.02 26.69 -3.47
N ARG A 52 23.48 25.85 -4.35
CA ARG A 52 22.29 24.99 -4.10
C ARG A 52 22.36 24.26 -2.75
N ILE A 53 23.58 23.94 -2.31
CA ILE A 53 23.86 23.32 -1.01
C ILE A 53 23.49 24.24 0.16
N LYS A 54 23.76 25.56 0.09
CA LYS A 54 23.37 26.52 1.13
C LYS A 54 21.84 26.63 1.24
N PHE A 55 21.16 26.68 0.09
CA PHE A 55 19.69 26.66 0.07
C PHE A 55 19.14 25.37 0.67
N PHE A 56 19.71 24.21 0.31
CA PHE A 56 19.33 22.91 0.87
C PHE A 56 19.45 22.88 2.39
N PHE A 57 20.59 23.31 2.96
CA PHE A 57 20.77 23.34 4.41
C PHE A 57 19.82 24.32 5.10
N PHE A 58 19.58 25.50 4.52
CA PHE A 58 18.62 26.46 5.05
C PHE A 58 17.20 25.88 5.05
N ALA A 59 16.76 25.30 3.93
CA ALA A 59 15.45 24.66 3.82
C ALA A 59 15.30 23.47 4.78
N GLN A 60 16.33 22.65 4.95
CA GLN A 60 16.34 21.54 5.90
C GLN A 60 16.22 22.04 7.35
N LEU A 61 16.94 23.11 7.72
CA LEU A 61 16.88 23.70 9.06
C LEU A 61 15.51 24.33 9.33
N CYS A 62 14.94 25.04 8.35
CA CYS A 62 13.59 25.58 8.42
C CYS A 62 12.56 24.45 8.54
N SER A 63 12.69 23.37 7.76
CA SER A 63 11.80 22.21 7.83
C SER A 63 11.90 21.48 9.16
N LEU A 64 13.10 21.31 9.71
CA LEU A 64 13.32 20.67 11.02
C LEU A 64 12.73 21.52 12.15
N SER A 65 12.99 22.83 12.12
CA SER A 65 12.44 23.78 13.08
C SER A 65 10.91 23.81 12.99
N TRP A 66 10.36 23.87 11.78
CA TRP A 66 8.92 23.88 11.58
C TRP A 66 8.29 22.57 12.03
N TYR A 67 8.85 21.40 11.68
CA TYR A 67 8.29 20.10 12.06
C TYR A 67 8.15 19.90 13.58
N THR A 68 9.06 20.47 14.37
CA THR A 68 9.00 20.43 15.84
C THR A 68 7.76 21.16 16.38
N ILE A 69 7.25 22.16 15.67
CA ILE A 69 6.12 22.99 16.10
C ILE A 69 4.80 22.21 16.07
N PRO A 70 4.28 21.71 14.93
CA PRO A 70 3.07 20.91 14.90
C PRO A 70 3.30 19.51 15.49
N GLY A 71 4.52 18.96 15.42
CA GLY A 71 4.79 17.60 15.90
C GLY A 71 4.88 17.46 17.43
N PHE A 72 5.32 18.49 18.15
CA PHE A 72 5.61 18.39 19.59
C PHE A 72 5.14 19.58 20.40
N VAL A 73 5.42 20.81 19.97
CA VAL A 73 5.14 22.02 20.79
C VAL A 73 3.66 22.39 20.77
N PHE A 74 3.01 22.35 19.61
CA PHE A 74 1.62 22.77 19.42
C PHE A 74 0.90 21.85 18.42
N THR A 75 0.56 20.65 18.91
CA THR A 75 -0.06 19.55 18.15
C THR A 75 -1.43 19.90 17.54
N THR A 76 -2.11 20.93 18.04
CA THR A 76 -3.35 21.45 17.45
C THR A 76 -3.16 21.94 16.01
N LEU A 77 -1.96 22.35 15.60
CA LEU A 77 -1.66 22.78 14.21
C LEU A 77 -1.74 21.63 13.20
N THR A 78 -1.58 20.39 13.66
CA THR A 78 -1.72 19.21 12.81
C THR A 78 -3.15 19.07 12.29
N ASN A 79 -4.15 19.51 13.06
CA ASN A 79 -5.54 19.46 12.63
C ASN A 79 -6.40 20.60 13.23
N ILE A 80 -6.54 21.68 12.46
CA ILE A 80 -7.40 22.82 12.76
C ILE A 80 -8.75 22.58 12.08
N SER A 81 -9.67 21.94 12.81
CA SER A 81 -11.04 21.69 12.35
C SER A 81 -11.97 22.86 12.69
N TRP A 82 -12.03 23.88 11.82
CA TRP A 82 -12.85 25.09 12.01
C TRP A 82 -14.33 24.79 12.30
N VAL A 83 -14.90 23.82 11.58
CA VAL A 83 -16.30 23.41 11.74
C VAL A 83 -16.58 22.88 13.15
N CYS A 84 -15.62 22.17 13.75
CA CYS A 84 -15.74 21.68 15.12
C CYS A 84 -15.64 22.79 16.17
N TRP A 85 -14.90 23.88 15.88
CA TRP A 85 -14.80 25.03 16.78
C TRP A 85 -16.07 25.87 16.83
N ILE A 86 -16.73 26.08 15.69
CA ILE A 86 -18.01 26.82 15.67
C ILE A 86 -19.11 26.01 16.36
N PHE A 87 -19.14 24.70 16.15
CA PHE A 87 -20.21 23.82 16.63
C PHE A 87 -19.67 22.72 17.56
N PRO A 88 -19.13 23.07 18.74
CA PRO A 88 -18.44 22.12 19.61
C PRO A 88 -19.34 21.04 20.20
N LYS A 89 -20.64 21.32 20.35
CA LYS A 89 -21.62 20.38 20.94
C LYS A 89 -22.35 19.51 19.91
N SER A 90 -22.19 19.79 18.61
CA SER A 90 -22.94 19.08 17.57
C SER A 90 -22.16 17.85 17.09
N VAL A 91 -22.74 16.67 17.30
CA VAL A 91 -22.15 15.39 16.85
C VAL A 91 -22.02 15.36 15.32
N THR A 92 -23.00 15.89 14.59
CA THR A 92 -22.95 15.93 13.12
C THR A 92 -21.87 16.88 12.61
N ALA A 93 -21.68 18.02 13.26
CA ALA A 93 -20.59 18.94 12.92
C ALA A 93 -19.21 18.34 13.21
N GLN A 94 -19.08 17.56 14.28
CA GLN A 94 -17.84 16.83 14.57
C GLN A 94 -17.59 15.71 13.54
N GLN A 95 -18.62 14.97 13.15
CA GLN A 95 -18.53 13.91 12.14
C GLN A 95 -18.12 14.46 10.76
N ILE A 96 -18.64 15.62 10.37
CA ILE A 96 -18.32 16.26 9.09
C ILE A 96 -16.96 16.96 9.15
N GLY A 97 -16.72 17.71 10.23
CA GLY A 97 -15.61 18.66 10.33
C GLY A 97 -14.30 18.09 10.86
N SER A 98 -14.34 17.02 11.66
CA SER A 98 -13.12 16.49 12.30
C SER A 98 -12.25 15.82 11.26
N GLY A 99 -10.99 16.25 11.12
CA GLY A 99 -10.04 15.57 10.22
C GLY A 99 -9.40 14.30 10.79
N MET A 100 -9.54 14.02 12.10
CA MET A 100 -8.98 12.79 12.72
C MET A 100 -10.01 11.68 12.87
N LYS A 101 -11.25 12.04 13.20
CA LYS A 101 -12.34 11.09 13.52
C LYS A 101 -13.57 11.25 12.63
N GLY A 102 -13.48 12.10 11.61
CA GLY A 102 -14.59 12.46 10.71
C GLY A 102 -14.13 12.59 9.27
N LEU A 103 -14.95 13.27 8.47
CA LEU A 103 -14.74 13.45 7.02
C LEU A 103 -13.74 14.58 6.68
N GLY A 104 -13.36 15.40 7.67
CA GLY A 104 -12.35 16.45 7.51
C GLY A 104 -12.78 17.68 6.69
N LEU A 105 -14.07 17.93 6.50
CA LEU A 105 -14.53 19.09 5.74
C LEU A 105 -14.23 20.39 6.50
N GLY A 106 -13.37 21.23 5.92
CA GLY A 106 -12.90 22.45 6.57
C GLY A 106 -11.83 22.21 7.64
N ALA A 107 -11.22 21.02 7.67
CA ALA A 107 -10.01 20.77 8.44
C ALA A 107 -8.80 21.31 7.68
N LEU A 108 -8.06 22.22 8.31
CA LEU A 108 -6.80 22.74 7.81
C LEU A 108 -5.66 22.12 8.59
N THR A 109 -4.60 21.73 7.90
CA THR A 109 -3.38 21.23 8.54
C THR A 109 -2.20 22.10 8.12
N LEU A 110 -1.38 22.47 9.10
CA LEU A 110 -0.09 23.13 8.87
C LEU A 110 1.09 22.16 9.06
N ASP A 111 0.77 20.87 9.22
CA ASP A 111 1.73 19.79 9.32
C ASP A 111 1.90 19.09 7.97
N TRP A 112 3.08 19.24 7.37
CA TRP A 112 3.40 18.60 6.11
C TRP A 112 3.38 17.07 6.21
N VAL A 113 3.68 16.50 7.39
CA VAL A 113 3.63 15.04 7.58
C VAL A 113 2.20 14.54 7.55
N ALA A 114 1.24 15.27 8.13
CA ALA A 114 -0.17 14.93 8.00
C ALA A 114 -0.63 14.92 6.53
N VAL A 115 -0.23 15.94 5.74
CA VAL A 115 -0.53 16.02 4.30
C VAL A 115 0.10 14.86 3.50
N ALA A 116 1.37 14.58 3.74
CA ALA A 116 2.14 13.62 2.94
C ALA A 116 1.95 12.15 3.38
N SER A 117 1.36 11.90 4.56
CA SER A 117 1.27 10.57 5.18
C SER A 117 0.49 9.54 4.34
N PHE A 118 -0.57 9.95 3.63
CA PHE A 118 -1.47 9.03 2.93
C PHE A 118 -1.25 8.97 1.42
N LEU A 119 -1.18 10.12 0.72
CA LEU A 119 -1.05 10.18 -0.75
C LEU A 119 0.39 10.40 -1.23
N PHE A 120 1.38 10.22 -0.34
CA PHE A 120 2.76 10.66 -0.53
C PHE A 120 2.85 12.17 -0.76
N SER A 121 4.06 12.67 -1.08
CA SER A 121 4.26 14.09 -1.36
C SER A 121 3.56 14.49 -2.66
N PRO A 122 2.58 15.42 -2.62
CA PRO A 122 1.87 15.86 -3.82
C PRO A 122 2.80 16.63 -4.78
N LEU A 123 3.89 17.21 -4.28
CA LEU A 123 4.87 17.95 -5.10
C LEU A 123 5.56 17.10 -6.17
N ILE A 124 5.55 15.78 -5.98
CA ILE A 124 6.22 14.82 -6.87
C ILE A 124 5.27 14.36 -7.98
N SER A 125 3.96 14.37 -7.72
CA SER A 125 2.96 13.84 -8.63
C SER A 125 2.56 14.89 -9.69
N PRO A 126 2.31 14.49 -10.95
CA PRO A 126 1.86 15.44 -11.98
C PRO A 126 0.52 16.10 -11.62
N PHE A 127 0.34 17.37 -12.00
CA PHE A 127 -0.86 18.15 -11.66
C PHE A 127 -2.18 17.46 -12.07
N PHE A 128 -2.24 16.88 -13.26
CA PHE A 128 -3.45 16.20 -13.73
C PHE A 128 -3.84 15.01 -12.83
N VAL A 129 -2.86 14.32 -12.25
CA VAL A 129 -3.07 13.20 -11.32
C VAL A 129 -3.63 13.74 -10.00
N ILE A 130 -3.06 14.83 -9.48
CA ILE A 130 -3.53 15.48 -8.25
C ILE A 130 -4.98 15.90 -8.38
N VAL A 131 -5.35 16.57 -9.48
CA VAL A 131 -6.73 17.00 -9.73
C VAL A 131 -7.66 15.80 -9.81
N ASN A 132 -7.27 14.73 -10.50
CA ASN A 132 -8.09 13.52 -10.63
C ASN A 132 -8.33 12.84 -9.27
N VAL A 133 -7.27 12.65 -8.48
CA VAL A 133 -7.35 12.09 -7.12
C VAL A 133 -8.21 12.99 -6.23
N PHE A 134 -8.07 14.30 -6.31
CA PHE A 134 -8.87 15.25 -5.52
C PHE A 134 -10.36 15.19 -5.88
N VAL A 135 -10.70 15.17 -7.18
CA VAL A 135 -12.09 15.04 -7.64
C VAL A 135 -12.69 13.72 -7.17
N GLY A 136 -11.95 12.61 -7.28
CA GLY A 136 -12.39 11.29 -6.79
C GLY A 136 -12.61 11.30 -5.27
N TYR A 137 -11.64 11.83 -4.52
CA TYR A 137 -11.73 11.99 -3.06
C TYR A 137 -12.95 12.84 -2.66
N ALA A 138 -13.10 14.03 -3.23
CA ALA A 138 -14.21 14.93 -2.91
C ALA A 138 -15.57 14.31 -3.24
N THR A 139 -15.67 13.60 -4.35
CA THR A 139 -16.90 12.89 -4.73
C THR A 139 -17.24 11.79 -3.72
N VAL A 140 -16.28 10.93 -3.37
CA VAL A 140 -16.53 9.81 -2.46
C VAL A 140 -16.80 10.30 -1.03
N VAL A 141 -15.93 11.17 -0.50
CA VAL A 141 -15.96 11.60 0.91
C VAL A 141 -17.04 12.64 1.19
N TYR A 142 -17.29 13.59 0.28
CA TYR A 142 -18.23 14.68 0.53
C TYR A 142 -19.60 14.49 -0.14
N VAL A 143 -19.75 13.56 -1.08
CA VAL A 143 -21.04 13.30 -1.74
C VAL A 143 -21.53 11.88 -1.42
N VAL A 144 -20.80 10.85 -1.80
CA VAL A 144 -21.28 9.46 -1.71
C VAL A 144 -21.47 9.02 -0.26
N ILE A 145 -20.47 9.22 0.61
CA ILE A 145 -20.55 8.80 2.02
C ILE A 145 -21.68 9.51 2.78
N PRO A 146 -21.85 10.84 2.68
CA PRO A 146 -22.97 11.53 3.32
C PRO A 146 -24.35 11.04 2.83
N ILE A 147 -24.51 10.83 1.53
CA ILE A 147 -25.77 10.31 0.95
C ILE A 147 -26.04 8.89 1.45
N ALA A 148 -25.03 8.03 1.51
CA ALA A 148 -25.18 6.67 1.99
C ALA A 148 -25.49 6.59 3.50
N TYR A 149 -24.87 7.45 4.31
CA TYR A 149 -25.04 7.46 5.76
C TYR A 149 -26.35 8.15 6.18
N TRP A 150 -26.52 9.44 5.86
CA TRP A 150 -27.67 10.23 6.31
C TRP A 150 -28.88 10.12 5.40
N GLY A 151 -28.67 9.97 4.08
CA GLY A 151 -29.77 9.94 3.10
C GLY A 151 -30.50 8.59 3.08
N PHE A 152 -29.76 7.51 2.80
CA PHE A 152 -30.34 6.17 2.61
C PHE A 152 -30.17 5.23 3.80
N ASN A 153 -29.36 5.60 4.82
CA ASN A 153 -29.01 4.74 5.96
C ASN A 153 -28.60 3.33 5.49
N LEU A 154 -27.71 3.27 4.51
CA LEU A 154 -27.33 2.04 3.81
C LEU A 154 -26.77 1.02 4.82
N TYR A 155 -27.29 -0.20 4.81
CA TYR A 155 -26.89 -1.28 5.75
C TYR A 155 -27.05 -0.95 7.25
N ASN A 156 -28.02 -0.10 7.61
CA ASN A 156 -28.22 0.40 8.97
C ASN A 156 -27.00 1.17 9.51
N ALA A 157 -26.35 1.95 8.64
CA ALA A 157 -25.14 2.71 8.93
C ALA A 157 -25.21 3.56 10.21
N ASN A 158 -26.38 4.12 10.55
CA ASN A 158 -26.55 4.99 11.74
C ASN A 158 -26.22 4.31 13.08
N ARG A 159 -26.14 2.98 13.14
CA ARG A 159 -25.74 2.23 14.33
C ARG A 159 -24.23 2.19 14.56
N PHE A 160 -23.45 2.60 13.55
CA PHE A 160 -22.00 2.50 13.54
C PHE A 160 -21.37 3.88 13.35
N PRO A 161 -20.13 4.10 13.82
CA PRO A 161 -19.40 5.30 13.47
C PRO A 161 -19.22 5.41 11.95
N ILE A 162 -19.33 6.64 11.41
CA ILE A 162 -19.13 6.91 9.98
C ILE A 162 -17.74 6.42 9.53
N PHE A 163 -16.72 6.73 10.33
CA PHE A 163 -15.33 6.38 10.09
C PHE A 163 -14.79 5.52 11.24
N SER A 164 -14.53 4.24 10.97
CA SER A 164 -13.88 3.33 11.92
C SER A 164 -13.28 2.14 11.17
N SER A 165 -12.12 1.67 11.64
CA SER A 165 -11.50 0.41 11.21
C SER A 165 -12.10 -0.81 11.92
N HIS A 166 -12.78 -0.63 13.05
CA HIS A 166 -13.31 -1.73 13.85
C HIS A 166 -14.47 -2.46 13.17
N LEU A 167 -14.63 -3.73 13.53
CA LEU A 167 -15.75 -4.59 13.15
C LEU A 167 -16.85 -4.53 14.22
N PHE A 168 -18.12 -4.62 13.80
CA PHE A 168 -19.27 -4.46 14.69
C PHE A 168 -20.30 -5.59 14.59
N THR A 169 -21.06 -5.80 15.67
CA THR A 169 -22.27 -6.63 15.70
C THR A 169 -23.48 -5.84 15.17
N ALA A 170 -24.62 -6.49 14.92
CA ALA A 170 -25.84 -5.82 14.44
C ALA A 170 -26.37 -4.70 15.37
N GLN A 171 -25.96 -4.73 16.65
CA GLN A 171 -26.32 -3.78 17.70
C GLN A 171 -25.33 -2.60 17.82
N GLY A 172 -24.24 -2.58 17.04
CA GLY A 172 -23.23 -1.51 17.10
C GLY A 172 -22.11 -1.72 18.13
N GLN A 173 -22.05 -2.90 18.76
CA GLN A 173 -20.96 -3.24 19.69
C GLN A 173 -19.74 -3.75 18.92
N LYS A 174 -18.52 -3.57 19.49
CA LYS A 174 -17.29 -4.13 18.92
C LYS A 174 -17.45 -5.66 18.77
N TYR A 175 -17.13 -6.17 17.59
CA TYR A 175 -17.23 -7.61 17.31
C TYR A 175 -16.11 -8.36 18.02
N ASN A 176 -16.46 -9.38 18.81
CA ASN A 176 -15.48 -10.22 19.48
C ASN A 176 -14.95 -11.27 18.49
N ILE A 177 -13.70 -11.09 18.03
CA ILE A 177 -13.09 -11.96 17.02
C ILE A 177 -12.52 -13.23 17.67
N SER A 178 -12.00 -13.16 18.90
CA SER A 178 -11.44 -14.34 19.57
C SER A 178 -12.51 -15.38 19.93
N ALA A 179 -13.77 -14.99 20.04
CA ALA A 179 -14.88 -15.90 20.30
C ALA A 179 -15.29 -16.78 19.10
N ILE A 180 -14.91 -16.40 17.87
CA ILE A 180 -15.29 -17.11 16.64
C ILE A 180 -14.13 -17.86 15.99
N VAL A 181 -12.95 -17.85 16.63
CA VAL A 181 -11.71 -18.48 16.17
C VAL A 181 -11.42 -19.68 17.06
N ASP A 182 -11.16 -20.84 16.45
CA ASP A 182 -10.77 -22.04 17.19
C ASP A 182 -9.27 -22.05 17.55
N ASP A 183 -8.83 -23.06 18.31
CA ASP A 183 -7.43 -23.22 18.72
C ASP A 183 -6.45 -23.42 17.53
N LYS A 184 -6.96 -23.71 16.33
CA LYS A 184 -6.20 -23.87 15.08
C LYS A 184 -6.22 -22.61 14.21
N PHE A 185 -6.75 -21.49 14.74
CA PHE A 185 -6.96 -20.25 13.99
C PHE A 185 -7.92 -20.39 12.79
N GLU A 186 -8.87 -21.33 12.85
CA GLU A 186 -9.92 -21.52 11.86
C GLU A 186 -11.26 -20.96 12.35
N LEU A 187 -12.18 -20.68 11.42
CA LEU A 187 -13.50 -20.15 11.75
C LEU A 187 -14.39 -21.23 12.39
N ASN A 188 -14.83 -20.99 13.64
CA ASN A 188 -15.89 -21.76 14.26
C ASN A 188 -17.26 -21.24 13.79
N VAL A 189 -17.89 -22.00 12.90
CA VAL A 189 -19.17 -21.62 12.27
C VAL A 189 -20.31 -21.55 13.29
N ALA A 190 -20.33 -22.44 14.30
CA ALA A 190 -21.40 -22.47 15.29
C ALA A 190 -21.39 -21.22 16.17
N ASP A 191 -20.20 -20.79 16.61
CA ASP A 191 -20.07 -19.59 17.43
C ASP A 191 -20.23 -18.30 16.61
N TYR A 192 -19.80 -18.32 15.34
CA TYR A 192 -20.11 -17.25 14.38
C TYR A 192 -21.62 -17.05 14.19
N GLU A 193 -22.38 -18.14 14.04
CA GLU A 193 -23.83 -18.07 13.88
C GLU A 193 -24.54 -17.55 15.14
N LYS A 194 -24.02 -17.86 16.35
CA LYS A 194 -24.53 -17.33 17.62
C LYS A 194 -24.28 -15.82 17.76
N GLN A 195 -23.08 -15.35 17.43
CA GLN A 195 -22.72 -13.94 17.54
C GLN A 195 -23.32 -13.09 16.43
N GLY A 196 -23.59 -13.71 15.28
CA GLY A 196 -24.21 -13.08 14.11
C GLY A 196 -23.20 -12.49 13.13
N LYS A 197 -23.73 -11.94 12.05
CA LYS A 197 -22.94 -11.40 10.93
C LYS A 197 -22.12 -10.17 11.34
N ILE A 198 -20.99 -9.99 10.65
CA ILE A 198 -20.12 -8.83 10.83
C ILE A 198 -20.71 -7.62 10.08
N HIS A 199 -20.71 -6.48 10.76
CA HIS A 199 -21.03 -5.17 10.20
C HIS A 199 -19.78 -4.29 10.16
N LEU A 200 -19.65 -3.54 9.07
CA LEU A 200 -18.58 -2.60 8.78
C LEU A 200 -19.13 -1.17 8.86
N SER A 201 -18.26 -0.20 9.15
CA SER A 201 -18.59 1.22 8.96
C SER A 201 -18.91 1.50 7.49
N VAL A 202 -19.78 2.47 7.23
CA VAL A 202 -20.20 2.81 5.85
C VAL A 202 -19.00 3.26 5.00
N PHE A 203 -18.07 3.99 5.60
CA PHE A 203 -16.84 4.43 4.95
C PHE A 203 -16.01 3.23 4.49
N PHE A 204 -15.82 2.25 5.39
CA PHE A 204 -15.00 1.08 5.10
C PHE A 204 -15.66 0.16 4.07
N ALA A 205 -16.97 -0.06 4.17
CA ALA A 205 -17.74 -0.85 3.20
C ALA A 205 -17.71 -0.25 1.78
N LEU A 206 -17.96 1.05 1.65
CA LEU A 206 -17.94 1.74 0.35
C LEU A 206 -16.53 1.81 -0.24
N THR A 207 -15.52 2.04 0.59
CA THR A 207 -14.12 2.08 0.13
C THR A 207 -13.68 0.72 -0.42
N TYR A 208 -14.12 -0.40 0.17
CA TYR A 208 -13.88 -1.72 -0.43
C TYR A 208 -14.62 -1.92 -1.76
N GLY A 209 -15.89 -1.51 -1.85
CA GLY A 209 -16.65 -1.54 -3.09
C GLY A 209 -15.96 -0.77 -4.23
N PHE A 210 -15.54 0.47 -3.97
CA PHE A 210 -14.76 1.26 -4.93
C PHE A 210 -13.37 0.67 -5.19
N GLY A 211 -12.77 -0.02 -4.22
CA GLY A 211 -11.53 -0.77 -4.38
C GLY A 211 -11.63 -1.85 -5.46
N PHE A 212 -12.73 -2.61 -5.50
CA PHE A 212 -12.99 -3.59 -6.57
C PHE A 212 -13.12 -2.91 -7.94
N ALA A 213 -13.91 -1.83 -8.00
CA ALA A 213 -14.09 -1.05 -9.22
C ALA A 213 -12.76 -0.46 -9.72
N THR A 214 -11.87 -0.05 -8.80
CA THR A 214 -10.55 0.52 -9.13
C THR A 214 -9.67 -0.49 -9.85
N ILE A 215 -9.70 -1.76 -9.47
CA ILE A 215 -8.84 -2.78 -10.09
C ILE A 215 -9.36 -3.14 -11.50
N ALA A 216 -10.67 -3.31 -11.67
CA ALA A 216 -11.28 -3.51 -12.98
C ALA A 216 -11.05 -2.29 -13.90
N SER A 217 -11.21 -1.08 -13.37
CA SER A 217 -10.93 0.17 -14.06
C SER A 217 -9.46 0.30 -14.44
N THR A 218 -8.53 -0.08 -13.56
CA THR A 218 -7.08 -0.05 -13.82
C THR A 218 -6.72 -0.92 -15.02
N LEU A 219 -7.19 -2.17 -15.05
CA LEU A 219 -6.96 -3.07 -16.18
C LEU A 219 -7.57 -2.51 -17.47
N THR A 220 -8.82 -2.07 -17.41
CA THR A 220 -9.53 -1.51 -18.57
C THR A 220 -8.84 -0.26 -19.10
N HIS A 221 -8.42 0.65 -18.21
CA HIS A 221 -7.71 1.86 -18.55
C HIS A 221 -6.36 1.57 -19.20
N VAL A 222 -5.58 0.64 -18.64
CA VAL A 222 -4.30 0.24 -19.23
C VAL A 222 -4.51 -0.41 -20.60
N VAL A 223 -5.49 -1.29 -20.75
CA VAL A 223 -5.76 -1.96 -22.04
C VAL A 223 -6.28 -0.99 -23.10
N CYS A 224 -7.22 -0.11 -22.75
CA CYS A 224 -7.85 0.80 -23.72
C CYS A 224 -6.95 1.98 -24.12
N PHE A 225 -6.33 2.66 -23.14
CA PHE A 225 -5.55 3.88 -23.40
C PHE A 225 -4.10 3.56 -23.68
N TYR A 226 -3.50 2.69 -22.88
CA TYR A 226 -2.10 2.34 -23.02
C TYR A 226 -1.88 1.06 -23.81
N GLY A 227 -2.89 0.26 -24.15
CA GLY A 227 -2.67 -1.04 -24.78
C GLY A 227 -2.08 -0.92 -26.19
N ARG A 228 -2.51 0.06 -26.98
CA ARG A 228 -1.91 0.36 -28.29
C ARG A 228 -0.47 0.81 -28.14
N GLU A 229 -0.20 1.72 -27.21
CA GLU A 229 1.17 2.15 -26.93
C GLU A 229 2.03 0.99 -26.41
N ILE A 230 1.55 0.21 -25.45
CA ILE A 230 2.24 -0.98 -24.92
C ILE A 230 2.56 -1.96 -26.05
N MET A 231 1.63 -2.21 -26.98
CA MET A 231 1.85 -3.13 -28.11
C MET A 231 2.82 -2.55 -29.15
N GLU A 232 2.67 -1.27 -29.51
CA GLU A 232 3.61 -0.57 -30.40
C GLU A 232 5.00 -0.50 -29.80
N ARG A 233 5.11 -0.34 -28.47
CA ARG A 233 6.36 -0.31 -27.73
C ARG A 233 6.92 -1.70 -27.50
N TYR A 234 6.08 -2.71 -27.33
CA TYR A 234 6.51 -4.10 -27.34
C TYR A 234 7.18 -4.41 -28.69
N ARG A 235 6.59 -3.95 -29.80
CA ARG A 235 7.20 -4.04 -31.14
C ARG A 235 8.44 -3.14 -31.31
N ALA A 236 8.39 -1.90 -30.83
CA ALA A 236 9.50 -0.95 -30.93
C ALA A 236 10.66 -1.26 -29.95
N SER A 237 10.45 -2.04 -28.89
CA SER A 237 11.52 -2.55 -28.03
C SER A 237 12.46 -3.52 -28.79
N PHE A 238 12.04 -3.95 -29.98
CA PHE A 238 12.87 -4.72 -30.91
C PHE A 238 13.46 -3.86 -32.05
N ILE A 239 12.93 -2.67 -32.36
CA ILE A 239 13.24 -1.93 -33.61
C ILE A 239 13.54 -0.41 -33.40
N GLY A 240 13.17 0.16 -32.26
CA GLY A 240 13.11 1.61 -32.03
C GLY A 240 14.43 2.31 -31.67
N ARG A 241 14.45 3.64 -31.82
CA ARG A 241 15.59 4.51 -31.47
C ARG A 241 15.87 4.43 -29.96
N GLU A 242 17.09 4.02 -29.62
CA GLU A 242 17.57 3.98 -28.24
C GLU A 242 17.71 5.39 -27.65
N ASP A 243 17.22 5.56 -26.42
CA ASP A 243 17.41 6.76 -25.61
C ASP A 243 18.92 7.07 -25.42
N ILE A 244 19.28 8.35 -25.36
CA ILE A 244 20.61 8.83 -25.01
C ILE A 244 21.06 8.21 -23.69
N HIS A 245 20.16 8.11 -22.70
CA HIS A 245 20.53 7.48 -21.44
C HIS A 245 20.91 6.00 -21.62
N THR A 246 20.19 5.28 -22.47
CA THR A 246 20.49 3.88 -22.80
C THR A 246 21.80 3.74 -23.57
N LYS A 247 22.07 4.63 -24.55
CA LYS A 247 23.34 4.66 -25.28
C LYS A 247 24.54 4.88 -24.35
N LEU A 248 24.43 5.83 -23.41
CA LEU A 248 25.47 6.10 -22.42
C LEU A 248 25.68 4.91 -21.46
N MET A 249 24.62 4.17 -21.15
CA MET A 249 24.69 3.01 -20.27
C MET A 249 25.33 1.77 -20.92
N LYS A 250 25.43 1.70 -22.26
CA LYS A 250 26.11 0.59 -22.96
C LYS A 250 27.59 0.43 -22.60
N ARG A 251 28.22 1.46 -22.04
CA ARG A 251 29.59 1.38 -21.51
C ARG A 251 29.70 0.40 -20.34
N TYR A 252 28.63 0.21 -19.59
CA TYR A 252 28.61 -0.68 -18.42
C TYR A 252 28.16 -2.09 -18.79
N ARG A 253 28.77 -3.08 -18.14
CA ARG A 253 28.35 -4.48 -18.32
C ARG A 253 26.93 -4.67 -17.79
N GLU A 254 26.03 -5.17 -18.63
CA GLU A 254 24.68 -5.51 -18.23
C GLU A 254 24.69 -6.66 -17.20
N ILE A 255 23.58 -6.76 -16.45
CA ILE A 255 23.36 -7.85 -15.51
C ILE A 255 22.98 -9.09 -16.32
N PRO A 256 23.67 -10.22 -16.15
CA PRO A 256 23.26 -11.46 -16.79
C PRO A 256 21.84 -11.85 -16.35
N SER A 257 20.96 -12.19 -17.29
CA SER A 257 19.58 -12.60 -16.97
C SER A 257 19.51 -13.78 -16.00
N TRP A 258 20.54 -14.64 -15.99
CA TRP A 258 20.60 -15.78 -15.09
C TRP A 258 20.62 -15.38 -13.60
N TRP A 259 21.09 -14.18 -13.23
CA TRP A 259 21.04 -13.71 -11.82
C TRP A 259 19.59 -13.62 -11.33
N PHE A 260 18.72 -13.04 -12.16
CA PHE A 260 17.30 -12.90 -11.84
C PHE A 260 16.58 -14.25 -11.86
N HIS A 261 16.89 -15.12 -12.83
CA HIS A 261 16.33 -16.48 -12.86
C HIS A 261 16.80 -17.32 -11.66
N SER A 262 18.07 -17.25 -11.27
CA SER A 262 18.58 -17.98 -10.11
C SER A 262 17.92 -17.50 -8.83
N LEU A 263 17.74 -16.19 -8.66
CA LEU A 263 17.06 -15.64 -7.48
C LEU A 263 15.59 -16.05 -7.44
N LEU A 264 14.90 -15.99 -8.58
CA LEU A 264 13.51 -16.43 -8.69
C LEU A 264 13.37 -17.91 -8.32
N VAL A 265 14.23 -18.79 -8.87
CA VAL A 265 14.20 -20.23 -8.59
C VAL A 265 14.52 -20.51 -7.12
N VAL A 266 15.60 -19.92 -6.58
CA VAL A 266 16.00 -20.15 -5.17
C VAL A 266 14.91 -19.66 -4.23
N THR A 267 14.35 -18.47 -4.45
CA THR A 267 13.28 -17.95 -3.60
C THR A 267 12.00 -18.75 -3.70
N LEU A 268 11.62 -19.18 -4.90
CA LEU A 268 10.45 -20.03 -5.09
C LEU A 268 10.60 -21.37 -4.37
N VAL A 269 11.77 -22.01 -4.47
CA VAL A 269 12.07 -23.27 -3.77
C VAL A 269 12.03 -23.07 -2.26
N VAL A 270 12.65 -22.01 -1.74
CA VAL A 270 12.63 -21.73 -0.30
C VAL A 270 11.21 -21.41 0.18
N SER A 271 10.45 -20.60 -0.55
CA SER A 271 9.05 -20.31 -0.22
C SER A 271 8.17 -21.55 -0.26
N LEU A 272 8.38 -22.44 -1.22
CA LEU A 272 7.65 -23.71 -1.33
C LEU A 272 8.04 -24.66 -0.19
N ALA A 273 9.31 -24.73 0.18
CA ALA A 273 9.77 -25.46 1.36
C ALA A 273 9.11 -24.92 2.64
N LEU A 274 9.02 -23.59 2.81
CA LEU A 274 8.31 -22.99 3.94
C LEU A 274 6.81 -23.37 3.96
N CYS A 275 6.14 -23.36 2.82
CA CYS A 275 4.74 -23.78 2.73
C CYS A 275 4.53 -25.27 3.05
N ILE A 276 5.48 -26.15 2.69
CA ILE A 276 5.36 -27.59 2.92
C ILE A 276 5.77 -27.97 4.34
N PHE A 277 6.93 -27.50 4.81
CA PHE A 277 7.50 -27.92 6.10
C PHE A 277 6.94 -27.16 7.29
N LEU A 278 6.48 -25.91 7.12
CA LEU A 278 5.84 -25.11 8.18
C LEU A 278 4.33 -24.99 7.95
N ASN A 279 3.69 -26.05 7.43
CA ASN A 279 2.27 -26.03 7.11
C ASN A 279 1.38 -25.70 8.32
N ASP A 280 1.76 -26.15 9.53
CA ASP A 280 1.03 -25.88 10.77
C ASP A 280 0.98 -24.39 11.13
N GLN A 281 1.97 -23.61 10.68
CA GLN A 281 2.06 -22.16 10.94
C GLN A 281 1.59 -21.31 9.77
N VAL A 282 1.90 -21.71 8.53
CA VAL A 282 1.64 -20.92 7.32
C VAL A 282 0.25 -21.20 6.74
N GLN A 283 -0.28 -22.41 6.97
CA GLN A 283 -1.61 -22.88 6.55
C GLN A 283 -1.93 -22.75 5.06
N MET A 284 -0.94 -22.39 4.23
CA MET A 284 -1.09 -22.06 2.82
C MET A 284 -0.61 -23.22 1.96
N PRO A 285 -1.46 -23.78 1.07
CA PRO A 285 -1.07 -24.86 0.21
C PRO A 285 -0.05 -24.40 -0.86
N TRP A 286 0.78 -25.34 -1.33
CA TRP A 286 1.85 -25.06 -2.32
C TRP A 286 1.32 -24.42 -3.62
N TRP A 287 0.12 -24.81 -4.08
CA TRP A 287 -0.49 -24.25 -5.28
C TRP A 287 -0.87 -22.77 -5.09
N GLY A 288 -1.20 -22.37 -3.85
CA GLY A 288 -1.51 -20.99 -3.51
C GLY A 288 -0.32 -20.06 -3.76
N LEU A 289 0.90 -20.54 -3.51
CA LEU A 289 2.12 -19.76 -3.72
C LEU A 289 2.35 -19.49 -5.21
N LEU A 290 2.21 -20.53 -6.04
CA LEU A 290 2.33 -20.41 -7.49
C LEU A 290 1.26 -19.46 -8.04
N PHE A 291 0.03 -19.59 -7.55
CA PHE A 291 -1.08 -18.73 -7.97
C PHE A 291 -0.86 -17.26 -7.58
N ALA A 292 -0.39 -17.00 -6.35
CA ALA A 292 0.00 -15.65 -5.92
C ALA A 292 1.12 -15.08 -6.81
N GLY A 293 2.11 -15.89 -7.17
CA GLY A 293 3.19 -15.50 -8.06
C GLY A 293 2.72 -15.14 -9.48
N VAL A 294 1.78 -15.91 -10.05
CA VAL A 294 1.19 -15.60 -11.36
C VAL A 294 0.44 -14.27 -11.34
N ILE A 295 -0.36 -14.03 -10.29
CA ILE A 295 -1.07 -12.75 -10.10
C ILE A 295 -0.06 -11.60 -9.97
N ALA A 296 0.92 -11.73 -9.06
CA ALA A 296 1.95 -10.72 -8.85
C ALA A 296 2.65 -10.36 -10.17
N PHE A 297 3.13 -11.37 -10.91
CA PHE A 297 3.83 -11.18 -12.17
C PHE A 297 2.97 -10.48 -13.23
N GLY A 298 1.73 -10.94 -13.41
CA GLY A 298 0.80 -10.39 -14.40
C GLY A 298 0.48 -8.91 -14.14
N PHE A 299 0.31 -8.52 -12.87
CA PHE A 299 0.00 -7.14 -12.48
C PHE A 299 1.23 -6.25 -12.35
N THR A 300 2.44 -6.81 -12.21
CA THR A 300 3.66 -6.01 -12.03
C THR A 300 3.89 -5.07 -13.22
N LEU A 301 3.75 -5.52 -14.47
CA LEU A 301 3.99 -4.66 -15.63
C LEU A 301 2.98 -3.50 -15.75
N PRO A 302 1.64 -3.72 -15.75
CA PRO A 302 0.65 -2.64 -15.78
C PRO A 302 0.85 -1.63 -14.66
N ILE A 303 1.04 -2.10 -13.42
CA ILE A 303 1.20 -1.22 -12.26
C ILE A 303 2.50 -0.43 -12.36
N SER A 304 3.59 -1.05 -12.80
CA SER A 304 4.86 -0.34 -13.02
C SER A 304 4.73 0.79 -14.06
N ILE A 305 3.95 0.60 -15.12
CA ILE A 305 3.72 1.64 -16.14
C ILE A 305 2.95 2.83 -15.55
N ILE A 306 1.91 2.55 -14.77
CA ILE A 306 1.13 3.60 -14.09
C ILE A 306 2.03 4.33 -13.11
N THR A 307 2.72 3.62 -12.21
CA THR A 307 3.64 4.23 -11.24
C THR A 307 4.72 5.07 -11.93
N ALA A 308 5.31 4.55 -13.01
CA ALA A 308 6.35 5.26 -13.75
C ALA A 308 5.87 6.54 -14.43
N THR A 309 4.56 6.69 -14.70
CA THR A 309 4.00 7.86 -15.41
C THR A 309 3.27 8.83 -14.48
N THR A 310 2.52 8.31 -13.50
CA THR A 310 1.62 9.09 -12.62
C THR A 310 2.15 9.24 -11.20
N ASN A 311 3.20 8.50 -10.82
CA ASN A 311 3.69 8.41 -9.44
C ASN A 311 2.67 7.82 -8.44
N GLN A 312 1.62 7.14 -8.95
CA GLN A 312 0.62 6.46 -8.13
C GLN A 312 0.73 4.95 -8.34
N THR A 313 0.66 4.19 -7.25
CA THR A 313 0.82 2.72 -7.29
C THR A 313 -0.47 2.05 -6.81
N PRO A 314 -1.32 1.57 -7.73
CA PRO A 314 -2.53 0.83 -7.36
C PRO A 314 -2.21 -0.39 -6.48
N GLY A 315 -2.99 -0.56 -5.41
CA GLY A 315 -2.83 -1.68 -4.48
C GLY A 315 -3.51 -2.96 -4.97
N LEU A 316 -2.83 -4.10 -4.86
CA LEU A 316 -3.40 -5.43 -5.19
C LEU A 316 -3.95 -6.18 -3.96
N ASN A 317 -3.91 -5.55 -2.79
CA ASN A 317 -4.31 -6.14 -1.51
C ASN A 317 -5.73 -6.72 -1.54
N ILE A 318 -6.70 -5.92 -1.97
CA ILE A 318 -8.12 -6.29 -1.92
C ILE A 318 -8.42 -7.50 -2.82
N VAL A 319 -7.91 -7.51 -4.06
CA VAL A 319 -8.17 -8.62 -4.99
C VAL A 319 -7.43 -9.89 -4.63
N THR A 320 -6.20 -9.80 -4.14
CA THR A 320 -5.47 -11.00 -3.69
C THR A 320 -6.19 -11.65 -2.51
N GLU A 321 -6.61 -10.86 -1.53
CA GLU A 321 -7.38 -11.35 -0.37
C GLU A 321 -8.77 -11.87 -0.76
N TYR A 322 -9.46 -11.20 -1.69
CA TYR A 322 -10.77 -11.61 -2.17
C TYR A 322 -10.73 -12.94 -2.93
N VAL A 323 -9.83 -13.06 -3.93
CA VAL A 323 -9.74 -14.25 -4.77
C VAL A 323 -9.36 -15.46 -3.92
N PHE A 324 -8.36 -15.33 -3.05
CA PHE A 324 -7.94 -16.46 -2.23
C PHE A 324 -8.96 -16.79 -1.14
N GLY A 325 -9.60 -15.78 -0.54
CA GLY A 325 -10.71 -15.96 0.39
C GLY A 325 -11.93 -16.67 -0.21
N LEU A 326 -12.18 -16.55 -1.52
CA LEU A 326 -13.22 -17.32 -2.22
C LEU A 326 -12.84 -18.80 -2.41
N ILE A 327 -11.57 -19.08 -2.70
CA ILE A 327 -11.09 -20.44 -3.01
C ILE A 327 -10.83 -21.22 -1.72
N TYR A 328 -10.26 -20.58 -0.70
CA TYR A 328 -9.82 -21.21 0.54
C TYR A 328 -10.26 -20.42 1.78
N PRO A 329 -11.58 -20.34 2.05
CA PRO A 329 -12.14 -19.60 3.18
C PRO A 329 -11.88 -20.29 4.52
N GLY A 330 -11.98 -19.54 5.62
CA GLY A 330 -11.89 -20.07 6.99
C GLY A 330 -10.50 -20.01 7.60
N ARG A 331 -9.47 -19.58 6.83
CA ARG A 331 -8.06 -19.58 7.23
C ARG A 331 -7.43 -18.20 7.04
N PRO A 332 -7.44 -17.33 8.07
CA PRO A 332 -6.93 -15.96 7.96
C PRO A 332 -5.43 -15.91 7.69
N ILE A 333 -4.64 -16.80 8.29
CA ILE A 333 -3.18 -16.82 8.14
C ILE A 333 -2.80 -17.15 6.69
N ALA A 334 -3.42 -18.17 6.10
CA ALA A 334 -3.20 -18.55 4.71
C ALA A 334 -3.50 -17.38 3.75
N ASN A 335 -4.58 -16.64 4.01
CA ASN A 335 -4.97 -15.48 3.22
C ASN A 335 -3.98 -14.31 3.33
N VAL A 336 -3.51 -14.03 4.54
CA VAL A 336 -2.45 -13.03 4.78
C VAL A 336 -1.18 -13.40 4.04
N CYS A 337 -0.77 -14.68 4.09
CA CYS A 337 0.39 -15.16 3.34
C CYS A 337 0.20 -14.98 1.83
N PHE A 338 -0.97 -15.33 1.30
CA PHE A 338 -1.29 -15.16 -0.12
C PHE A 338 -1.21 -13.70 -0.55
N LYS A 339 -1.85 -12.79 0.18
CA LYS A 339 -1.77 -11.34 -0.03
C LYS A 339 -0.33 -10.85 -0.02
N THR A 340 0.45 -11.29 0.95
CA THR A 340 1.84 -10.82 1.11
C THR A 340 2.70 -11.29 -0.06
N TYR A 341 2.56 -12.54 -0.49
CA TYR A 341 3.23 -13.03 -1.70
C TYR A 341 2.74 -12.37 -2.98
N GLY A 342 1.44 -12.06 -3.10
CA GLY A 342 0.84 -11.47 -4.30
C GLY A 342 1.09 -9.97 -4.46
N TYR A 343 0.99 -9.21 -3.37
CA TYR A 343 1.09 -7.74 -3.38
C TYR A 343 2.48 -7.23 -3.00
N ILE A 344 3.07 -7.69 -1.89
CA ILE A 344 4.35 -7.12 -1.41
C ILE A 344 5.49 -7.46 -2.38
N SER A 345 5.48 -8.66 -2.97
CA SER A 345 6.49 -9.00 -3.98
C SER A 345 6.40 -8.10 -5.23
N MET A 346 5.19 -7.77 -5.67
CA MET A 346 4.94 -6.84 -6.77
C MET A 346 5.38 -5.42 -6.39
N ALA A 347 5.00 -4.94 -5.20
CA ALA A 347 5.41 -3.62 -4.71
C ALA A 347 6.94 -3.50 -4.65
N GLN A 348 7.62 -4.55 -4.17
CA GLN A 348 9.07 -4.60 -4.15
C GLN A 348 9.68 -4.63 -5.56
N ALA A 349 9.05 -5.33 -6.51
CA ALA A 349 9.47 -5.33 -7.91
C ALA A 349 9.40 -3.92 -8.52
N VAL A 350 8.31 -3.18 -8.27
CA VAL A 350 8.12 -1.79 -8.72
C VAL A 350 9.16 -0.87 -8.09
N SER A 351 9.40 -0.99 -6.78
CA SER A 351 10.42 -0.20 -6.07
C SER A 351 11.82 -0.44 -6.65
N PHE A 352 12.17 -1.70 -6.90
CA PHE A 352 13.43 -2.06 -7.53
C PHE A 352 13.56 -1.50 -8.96
N LEU A 353 12.49 -1.52 -9.76
CA LEU A 353 12.50 -0.90 -11.10
C LEU A 353 12.73 0.63 -11.04
N SER A 354 12.15 1.31 -10.04
CA SER A 354 12.41 2.73 -9.75
C SER A 354 13.90 2.97 -9.46
N ASP A 355 14.53 2.13 -8.64
CA ASP A 355 15.96 2.24 -8.32
C ASP A 355 16.85 2.01 -9.54
N PHE A 356 16.47 1.09 -10.43
CA PHE A 356 17.16 0.91 -11.71
C PHE A 356 17.04 2.13 -12.60
N LYS A 357 15.90 2.82 -12.57
CA LYS A 357 15.73 4.10 -13.26
C LYS A 357 16.62 5.19 -12.66
N LEU A 358 16.75 5.24 -11.33
CA LEU A 358 17.68 6.15 -10.65
C LEU A 358 19.11 5.94 -11.15
N GLY A 359 19.55 4.68 -11.18
CA GLY A 359 20.86 4.30 -11.71
C GLY A 359 21.03 4.67 -13.19
N HIS A 360 19.97 4.56 -13.99
CA HIS A 360 19.95 4.94 -15.40
C HIS A 360 20.17 6.45 -15.63
N TYR A 361 19.59 7.28 -14.76
CA TYR A 361 19.76 8.73 -14.77
C TYR A 361 21.13 9.18 -14.26
N MET A 362 21.59 8.58 -13.16
CA MET A 362 22.86 8.93 -12.50
C MET A 362 24.09 8.22 -13.09
N LYS A 363 23.91 7.33 -14.07
CA LYS A 363 24.99 6.55 -14.72
C LYS A 363 25.76 5.64 -13.77
N ILE A 364 25.03 5.01 -12.84
CA ILE A 364 25.57 4.03 -11.90
C ILE A 364 25.63 2.65 -12.57
N PRO A 365 26.74 1.91 -12.46
CA PRO A 365 26.86 0.57 -13.01
C PRO A 365 25.72 -0.37 -12.54
N PRO A 366 24.98 -1.03 -13.44
CA PRO A 366 23.81 -1.84 -13.08
C PRO A 366 24.11 -2.99 -12.10
N ARG A 367 25.28 -3.64 -12.24
CA ARG A 367 25.69 -4.73 -11.34
C ARG A 367 25.93 -4.26 -9.91
N SER A 368 26.52 -3.08 -9.74
CA SER A 368 26.71 -2.48 -8.43
C SER A 368 25.37 -2.09 -7.81
N MET A 369 24.46 -1.51 -8.61
CA MET A 369 23.11 -1.18 -8.15
C MET A 369 22.36 -2.44 -7.68
N PHE A 370 22.42 -3.53 -8.47
CA PHE A 370 21.84 -4.81 -8.10
C PHE A 370 22.35 -5.32 -6.74
N LEU A 371 23.68 -5.34 -6.57
CA LEU A 371 24.31 -5.90 -5.36
C LEU A 371 23.98 -5.08 -4.12
N VAL A 372 24.04 -3.75 -4.22
CA VAL A 372 23.72 -2.84 -3.10
C VAL A 372 22.25 -2.99 -2.69
N GLN A 373 21.33 -3.04 -3.65
CA GLN A 373 19.91 -3.21 -3.37
C GLN A 373 19.59 -4.58 -2.75
N PHE A 374 20.22 -5.63 -3.26
CA PHE A 374 20.08 -6.98 -2.71
C PHE A 374 20.57 -7.07 -1.26
N ILE A 375 21.81 -6.62 -0.99
CA ILE A 375 22.37 -6.61 0.36
C ILE A 375 21.54 -5.72 1.29
N GLY A 376 21.16 -4.52 0.82
CA GLY A 376 20.33 -3.58 1.57
C GLY A 376 18.99 -4.17 1.96
N THR A 377 18.34 -4.90 1.05
CA THR A 377 17.07 -5.59 1.33
C THR A 377 17.23 -6.73 2.32
N MET A 378 18.35 -7.47 2.28
CA MET A 378 18.62 -8.55 3.25
C MET A 378 18.82 -7.98 4.65
N LEU A 379 19.60 -6.90 4.76
CA LEU A 379 19.84 -6.21 6.02
C LEU A 379 18.55 -5.58 6.56
N ALA A 380 17.84 -4.80 5.74
CA ALA A 380 16.60 -4.14 6.12
C ALA A 380 15.52 -5.16 6.53
N GLY A 381 15.35 -6.26 5.78
CA GLY A 381 14.42 -7.32 6.13
C GLY A 381 14.74 -7.97 7.46
N THR A 382 16.02 -8.20 7.76
CA THR A 382 16.46 -8.80 9.03
C THR A 382 16.28 -7.84 10.20
N ILE A 383 16.70 -6.58 10.04
CA ILE A 383 16.60 -5.55 11.07
C ILE A 383 15.12 -5.26 11.39
N ASN A 384 14.26 -5.10 10.37
CA ASN A 384 12.84 -4.83 10.58
C ASN A 384 12.15 -5.96 11.36
N VAL A 385 12.47 -7.23 11.04
CA VAL A 385 11.94 -8.37 11.80
C VAL A 385 12.48 -8.38 13.23
N GLY A 386 13.76 -8.10 13.43
CA GLY A 386 14.38 -8.04 14.75
C GLY A 386 13.78 -6.94 15.63
N VAL A 387 13.57 -5.75 15.06
CA VAL A 387 12.94 -4.61 15.76
C VAL A 387 11.47 -4.91 16.06
N ALA A 388 10.72 -5.47 15.12
CA ALA A 388 9.34 -5.87 15.36
C ALA A 388 9.24 -6.89 16.51
N TRP A 389 10.09 -7.92 16.51
CA TRP A 389 10.15 -8.92 17.58
C TRP A 389 10.54 -8.29 18.93
N TRP A 390 11.47 -7.34 18.93
CA TRP A 390 11.88 -6.63 20.14
C TRP A 390 10.75 -5.77 20.72
N LEU A 391 10.03 -5.03 19.87
CA LEU A 391 8.89 -4.19 20.28
C LEU A 391 7.76 -5.03 20.88
N LEU A 392 7.41 -6.15 20.25
CA LEU A 392 6.36 -7.06 20.72
C LEU A 392 6.67 -7.67 22.09
N ASN A 393 7.95 -7.91 22.41
CA ASN A 393 8.35 -8.47 23.70
C ASN A 393 8.59 -7.42 24.80
N SER A 394 8.93 -6.18 24.42
CA SER A 394 9.29 -5.13 25.38
C SER A 394 8.09 -4.29 25.82
N ILE A 395 7.11 -4.08 24.94
CA ILE A 395 5.97 -3.20 25.20
C ILE A 395 4.75 -4.04 25.60
N LYS A 396 4.32 -3.91 26.85
CA LYS A 396 3.10 -4.57 27.35
C LYS A 396 1.86 -3.99 26.67
N ASN A 397 0.94 -4.85 26.24
CA ASN A 397 -0.35 -4.50 25.63
C ASN A 397 -0.24 -3.66 24.34
N ILE A 398 0.85 -3.81 23.58
CA ILE A 398 1.00 -3.16 22.27
C ILE A 398 -0.21 -3.44 21.37
N CYS A 399 -0.71 -2.42 20.66
CA CYS A 399 -1.87 -2.49 19.77
C CYS A 399 -3.22 -2.82 20.44
N ASN A 400 -3.32 -2.82 21.78
CA ASN A 400 -4.57 -3.00 22.51
C ASN A 400 -5.03 -1.69 23.17
N ASP A 401 -5.88 -0.95 22.46
CA ASP A 401 -6.34 0.39 22.86
C ASP A 401 -7.05 0.40 24.22
N ASP A 402 -7.72 -0.69 24.61
CA ASP A 402 -8.51 -0.74 25.84
C ASP A 402 -7.62 -0.92 27.09
N LEU A 403 -6.40 -1.44 26.92
CA LEU A 403 -5.43 -1.67 28.00
C LEU A 403 -4.25 -0.70 27.98
N LEU A 404 -4.16 0.15 26.96
CA LEU A 404 -3.13 1.16 26.83
C LEU A 404 -3.55 2.46 27.55
N PRO A 405 -2.58 3.22 28.10
CA PRO A 405 -2.85 4.59 28.54
C PRO A 405 -3.42 5.42 27.38
N ALA A 406 -4.34 6.35 27.68
CA ALA A 406 -5.02 7.18 26.68
C ALA A 406 -4.05 7.96 25.76
N ASP A 407 -2.86 8.29 26.26
CA ASP A 407 -1.83 9.05 25.53
C ASP A 407 -0.75 8.14 24.90
N SER A 408 -0.96 6.83 24.86
CA SER A 408 0.01 5.90 24.29
C SER A 408 0.05 6.00 22.75
N PRO A 409 1.24 6.15 22.14
CA PRO A 409 1.38 6.15 20.68
C PRO A 409 1.23 4.75 20.04
N TRP A 410 1.18 3.69 20.85
CA TRP A 410 1.26 2.29 20.40
C TRP A 410 -0.10 1.66 20.04
N THR A 411 -0.95 2.40 19.33
CA THR A 411 -2.31 1.95 18.92
C THR A 411 -2.34 1.10 17.65
N CYS A 412 -1.25 1.10 16.86
CA CYS A 412 -1.06 0.27 15.66
C CYS A 412 -2.24 0.29 14.66
N PRO A 413 -2.70 1.46 14.20
CA PRO A 413 -3.88 1.56 13.33
C PRO A 413 -3.70 0.80 12.00
N GLY A 414 -2.50 0.84 11.42
CA GLY A 414 -2.20 0.12 10.17
C GLY A 414 -2.25 -1.40 10.33
N ASP A 415 -1.64 -1.93 11.39
CA ASP A 415 -1.66 -3.37 11.69
C ASP A 415 -3.06 -3.86 12.02
N ARG A 416 -3.87 -3.02 12.69
CA ARG A 416 -5.28 -3.34 12.95
C ARG A 416 -6.09 -3.45 11.67
N VAL A 417 -5.96 -2.51 10.73
CA VAL A 417 -6.63 -2.62 9.42
C VAL A 417 -6.19 -3.89 8.67
N PHE A 418 -4.90 -4.26 8.78
CA PHE A 418 -4.40 -5.49 8.19
C PHE A 418 -4.99 -6.75 8.85
N PHE A 419 -5.12 -6.74 10.18
CA PHE A 419 -5.78 -7.81 10.94
C PHE A 419 -7.27 -7.92 10.62
N ASP A 420 -8.01 -6.81 10.63
CA ASP A 420 -9.44 -6.78 10.31
C ASP A 420 -9.69 -7.24 8.86
N ALA A 421 -8.82 -6.88 7.92
CA ALA A 421 -8.84 -7.41 6.55
C ALA A 421 -8.67 -8.94 6.52
N SER A 422 -7.77 -9.51 7.33
CA SER A 422 -7.60 -10.96 7.42
C SER A 422 -8.86 -11.68 7.95
N VAL A 423 -9.61 -11.02 8.83
CA VAL A 423 -10.86 -11.55 9.39
C VAL A 423 -11.97 -11.48 8.34
N ILE A 424 -12.12 -10.35 7.65
CA ILE A 424 -13.14 -10.15 6.61
C ILE A 424 -12.92 -11.11 5.43
N TRP A 425 -11.71 -11.13 4.88
CA TRP A 425 -11.42 -11.85 3.64
C TRP A 425 -10.98 -13.29 3.86
N GLY A 426 -10.28 -13.58 4.95
CA GLY A 426 -9.70 -14.90 5.21
C GLY A 426 -10.55 -15.75 6.14
N LEU A 427 -10.82 -15.27 7.36
CA LEU A 427 -11.54 -16.03 8.39
C LEU A 427 -13.02 -16.22 8.01
N VAL A 428 -13.80 -15.14 7.92
CA VAL A 428 -15.24 -15.22 7.59
C VAL A 428 -15.44 -15.53 6.11
N GLY A 429 -14.61 -14.91 5.27
CA GLY A 429 -14.54 -15.12 3.84
C GLY A 429 -15.49 -14.22 3.04
N PRO A 430 -15.17 -13.93 1.76
CA PRO A 430 -15.93 -12.98 0.94
C PRO A 430 -17.39 -13.42 0.76
N LYS A 431 -17.66 -14.72 0.65
CA LYS A 431 -19.01 -15.27 0.46
C LYS A 431 -19.99 -14.87 1.58
N ARG A 432 -19.50 -14.76 2.82
CA ARG A 432 -20.29 -14.43 4.02
C ARG A 432 -20.33 -12.94 4.35
N ILE A 433 -19.58 -12.09 3.63
CA ILE A 433 -19.61 -10.62 3.81
C ILE A 433 -20.19 -9.93 2.57
N PHE A 434 -19.60 -10.19 1.40
CA PHE A 434 -19.91 -9.57 0.11
C PHE A 434 -20.62 -10.53 -0.87
N GLY A 435 -20.79 -11.80 -0.51
CA GLY A 435 -21.53 -12.77 -1.32
C GLY A 435 -23.00 -12.90 -0.90
N SER A 436 -23.65 -13.94 -1.43
CA SER A 436 -25.06 -14.28 -1.17
C SER A 436 -25.42 -14.50 0.29
N GLN A 437 -24.44 -14.83 1.14
CA GLN A 437 -24.66 -15.08 2.57
C GLN A 437 -24.40 -13.83 3.43
N GLY A 438 -23.83 -12.78 2.85
CA GLY A 438 -23.42 -11.57 3.55
C GLY A 438 -24.43 -10.44 3.53
N ASN A 439 -24.04 -9.33 4.16
CA ASN A 439 -24.84 -8.11 4.24
C ASN A 439 -24.54 -7.14 3.10
N TYR A 440 -23.40 -7.31 2.40
CA TYR A 440 -22.87 -6.36 1.43
C TYR A 440 -22.83 -6.92 0.01
N SER A 441 -23.81 -7.76 -0.36
CA SER A 441 -23.85 -8.45 -1.66
C SER A 441 -23.86 -7.51 -2.87
N ALA A 442 -24.43 -6.32 -2.73
CA ALA A 442 -24.49 -5.31 -3.79
C ALA A 442 -23.16 -4.59 -4.06
N MET A 443 -22.13 -4.82 -3.24
CA MET A 443 -20.79 -4.24 -3.44
C MET A 443 -19.89 -5.10 -4.34
N ASN A 444 -20.32 -6.31 -4.70
CA ASN A 444 -19.55 -7.30 -5.44
C ASN A 444 -19.74 -7.24 -6.94
#